data_AF-A0A355DQL6-F1
#
_entry.id   AF-A0A355DQL6-F1
#
_cell.length_a   1.000
_cell.length_b   1.000
_cell.length_c   1.000
_cell.angle_alpha   90.00
_cell.angle_beta   90.00
_cell.angle_gamma   90.00
#
_symmetry.space_group_name_H-M   'P 1'
#
loop_
_entity.id
_entity.type
_entity.pdbx_description
1 polymer ?
#
loop_
_entity_poly.entity_id
_entity_poly.type
_entity_poly.pdbx_seq_one_letter_code
_entity_poly.pdbx_strand_id
1 'polypeptide(L)'
;MILTPMFCHNHLKEQRLQFMRVHQDAFDVTPDFPLPLFEKLVIELEGSCGIELSCKVEADRLLAGRFLIFRDQENVWSRPLAQALEFLDLVETRVGVEINRDSLEQFLAAHITSGKISGVSTGLDLRPELKNSSVKIHVGICKNSEELVRTAIALDGGHYPVELVQSLLKDTITIGFDFFFNGRSEVELYGYASGKKEQLHNNRGKYLRYYMQKNFSQKFVFLLDSAEHVMAGFSKANVSPTLYFGFEDIKDIKKYFLFNSLGDRVYEFCQSQNSILLSFVGVNEQELESNRLENFRIYYRRKFT
;
A
#
# COMPACT_ATOMS: atom_id res chain seq x y z
N MET A 1 -1.23 -27.43 -32.13
CA MET A 1 -2.02 -26.21 -32.34
C MET A 1 -2.00 -25.42 -31.04
N ILE A 2 -1.12 -24.41 -30.94
CA ILE A 2 -0.83 -23.66 -29.69
C ILE A 2 -1.75 -22.42 -29.69
N LEU A 3 -2.99 -22.59 -29.24
CA LEU A 3 -3.95 -21.48 -29.06
C LEU A 3 -4.05 -21.04 -27.59
N THR A 4 -3.47 -21.80 -26.66
CA THR A 4 -3.65 -21.64 -25.20
C THR A 4 -3.03 -20.36 -24.58
N PRO A 5 -1.83 -19.87 -24.99
CA PRO A 5 -1.19 -18.74 -24.31
C PRO A 5 -1.89 -17.39 -24.52
N MET A 6 -2.37 -17.12 -25.74
CA MET A 6 -3.04 -15.86 -26.08
C MET A 6 -4.40 -15.71 -25.40
N PHE A 7 -5.19 -16.78 -25.34
CA PHE A 7 -6.49 -16.76 -24.65
C PHE A 7 -6.33 -16.54 -23.13
N CYS A 8 -5.37 -17.21 -22.49
CA CYS A 8 -5.07 -16.97 -21.06
C CYS A 8 -4.62 -15.52 -20.80
N HIS A 9 -3.79 -14.96 -21.67
CA HIS A 9 -3.32 -13.57 -21.54
C HIS A 9 -4.46 -12.55 -21.66
N ASN A 10 -5.36 -12.71 -22.63
CA ASN A 10 -6.52 -11.83 -22.78
C ASN A 10 -7.51 -11.97 -21.62
N HIS A 11 -7.68 -13.19 -21.08
CA HIS A 11 -8.55 -13.43 -19.94
C HIS A 11 -8.04 -12.73 -18.66
N LEU A 12 -6.73 -12.77 -18.38
CA LEU A 12 -6.15 -12.11 -17.21
C LEU A 12 -6.28 -10.58 -17.27
N LYS A 13 -6.15 -9.98 -18.46
CA LYS A 13 -6.36 -8.53 -18.65
C LYS A 13 -7.78 -8.13 -18.28
N GLU A 14 -8.77 -8.85 -18.82
CA GLU A 14 -10.18 -8.56 -18.55
C GLU A 14 -10.52 -8.76 -17.08
N GLN A 15 -10.03 -9.82 -16.44
CA GLN A 15 -10.29 -10.07 -15.01
C GLN A 15 -9.74 -8.97 -14.11
N ARG A 16 -8.56 -8.42 -14.40
CA ARG A 16 -7.95 -7.32 -13.63
C ARG A 16 -8.77 -6.05 -13.75
N LEU A 17 -9.13 -5.70 -14.97
CA LEU A 17 -9.92 -4.51 -15.27
C LEU A 17 -11.31 -4.62 -14.66
N GLN A 18 -11.96 -5.78 -14.79
CA GLN A 18 -13.25 -6.05 -14.16
C GLN A 18 -13.16 -5.93 -12.64
N PHE A 19 -12.10 -6.43 -12.00
CA PHE A 19 -11.94 -6.31 -10.55
C PHE A 19 -11.87 -4.85 -10.10
N MET A 20 -11.16 -3.99 -10.85
CA MET A 20 -11.14 -2.55 -10.59
C MET A 20 -12.50 -1.88 -10.83
N ARG A 21 -13.18 -2.23 -11.93
CA ARG A 21 -14.47 -1.62 -12.28
C ARG A 21 -15.59 -2.00 -11.32
N VAL A 22 -15.64 -3.24 -10.85
CA VAL A 22 -16.61 -3.66 -9.82
C VAL A 22 -16.43 -2.84 -8.54
N HIS A 23 -15.21 -2.49 -8.17
CA HIS A 23 -14.95 -1.58 -7.06
C HIS A 23 -15.37 -0.13 -7.36
N GLN A 24 -15.07 0.36 -8.57
CA GLN A 24 -15.49 1.69 -8.99
C GLN A 24 -17.01 1.83 -8.91
N ASP A 25 -17.75 0.87 -9.48
CA ASP A 25 -19.20 0.83 -9.50
C ASP A 25 -19.79 0.71 -8.08
N ALA A 26 -19.20 -0.12 -7.22
CA ALA A 26 -19.70 -0.35 -5.87
C ALA A 26 -19.56 0.86 -4.94
N PHE A 27 -18.62 1.76 -5.22
CA PHE A 27 -18.29 2.90 -4.37
C PHE A 27 -18.30 4.24 -5.11
N ASP A 28 -19.00 4.30 -6.24
CA ASP A 28 -19.30 5.54 -6.96
C ASP A 28 -18.02 6.31 -7.37
N VAL A 29 -16.95 5.58 -7.74
CA VAL A 29 -15.69 6.17 -8.21
C VAL A 29 -15.83 6.57 -9.67
N THR A 30 -15.69 7.85 -9.96
CA THR A 30 -15.71 8.35 -11.34
C THR A 30 -14.42 8.00 -12.07
N PRO A 31 -14.47 7.61 -13.35
CA PRO A 31 -13.28 7.31 -14.16
C PRO A 31 -12.59 8.59 -14.67
N ASP A 32 -12.41 9.56 -13.77
CA ASP A 32 -11.73 10.82 -14.07
C ASP A 32 -10.21 10.64 -14.12
N PHE A 33 -9.53 11.63 -14.69
CA PHE A 33 -8.06 11.63 -14.73
C PHE A 33 -7.45 11.43 -13.32
N PRO A 34 -6.40 10.59 -13.18
CA PRO A 34 -5.72 9.77 -14.18
C PRO A 34 -6.20 8.30 -14.26
N LEU A 35 -7.39 7.95 -13.78
CA LEU A 35 -7.84 6.55 -13.73
C LEU A 35 -7.79 5.83 -15.09
N PRO A 36 -8.22 6.43 -16.22
CA PRO A 36 -8.11 5.78 -17.53
C PRO A 36 -6.66 5.46 -17.95
N LEU A 37 -5.70 6.28 -17.56
CA LEU A 37 -4.28 6.01 -17.81
C LEU A 37 -3.79 4.83 -16.97
N PHE A 38 -4.26 4.73 -15.73
CA PHE A 38 -3.93 3.62 -14.85
C PHE A 38 -4.60 2.30 -15.31
N GLU A 39 -5.84 2.34 -15.81
CA GLU A 39 -6.47 1.17 -16.44
C GLU A 39 -5.66 0.69 -17.65
N LYS A 40 -5.12 1.61 -18.47
CA LYS A 40 -4.24 1.26 -19.59
C LYS A 40 -2.97 0.56 -19.10
N LEU A 41 -2.33 1.08 -18.05
CA LEU A 41 -1.16 0.45 -17.42
C LEU A 41 -1.50 -0.99 -16.97
N VAL A 42 -2.66 -1.21 -16.37
CA VAL A 42 -3.13 -2.53 -15.90
C VAL A 42 -3.33 -3.52 -17.05
N ILE A 43 -3.86 -3.06 -18.19
CA ILE A 43 -4.06 -3.87 -19.41
C ILE A 43 -2.72 -4.28 -20.03
N GLU A 44 -1.70 -3.44 -19.92
CA GLU A 44 -0.36 -3.68 -20.46
C GLU A 44 0.51 -4.59 -19.56
N LEU A 45 0.00 -4.99 -18.38
CA LEU A 45 0.71 -5.91 -17.49
C LEU A 45 0.76 -7.33 -18.07
N GLU A 46 1.96 -7.81 -18.35
CA GLU A 46 2.23 -9.22 -18.66
C GLU A 46 2.50 -10.06 -17.41
N GLY A 47 2.18 -11.35 -17.46
CA GLY A 47 2.46 -12.30 -16.37
C GLY A 47 1.58 -12.10 -15.14
N SER A 48 1.92 -12.76 -14.03
CA SER A 48 1.14 -12.66 -12.78
C SER A 48 1.34 -11.32 -12.08
N CYS A 49 0.26 -10.78 -11.52
CA CYS A 49 0.30 -9.58 -10.68
C CYS A 49 -0.79 -9.64 -9.60
N GLY A 50 -0.62 -8.84 -8.55
CA GLY A 50 -1.65 -8.53 -7.59
C GLY A 50 -2.24 -7.13 -7.83
N ILE A 51 -3.52 -6.98 -7.52
CA ILE A 51 -4.18 -5.68 -7.42
C ILE A 51 -4.71 -5.55 -5.99
N GLU A 52 -4.30 -4.48 -5.33
CA GLU A 52 -4.88 -4.01 -4.07
C GLU A 52 -5.82 -2.84 -4.38
N LEU A 53 -7.04 -2.94 -3.86
CA LEU A 53 -8.03 -1.87 -3.88
C LEU A 53 -8.25 -1.42 -2.44
N SER A 54 -8.62 -0.16 -2.24
CA SER A 54 -8.89 0.30 -0.88
C SER A 54 -9.90 1.43 -0.80
N CYS A 55 -10.53 1.53 0.36
CA CYS A 55 -11.37 2.65 0.73
C CYS A 55 -10.77 3.33 1.95
N LYS A 56 -10.63 4.67 1.91
CA LYS A 56 -10.38 5.49 3.10
C LYS A 56 -11.72 6.06 3.58
N VAL A 57 -12.06 5.80 4.82
CA VAL A 57 -13.25 6.34 5.50
C VAL A 57 -12.79 7.47 6.39
N GLU A 58 -13.47 8.62 6.28
CA GLU A 58 -13.26 9.81 7.11
C GLU A 58 -14.64 10.27 7.61
N ALA A 59 -15.04 9.78 8.78
CA ALA A 59 -16.40 9.91 9.30
C ALA A 59 -17.45 9.44 8.27
N ASP A 60 -18.23 10.36 7.72
CA ASP A 60 -19.29 10.10 6.73
C ASP A 60 -18.81 10.19 5.27
N ARG A 61 -17.50 10.35 5.04
CA ARG A 61 -16.91 10.43 3.70
C ARG A 61 -16.19 9.13 3.33
N LEU A 62 -16.44 8.65 2.12
CA LEU A 62 -15.78 7.50 1.53
C LEU A 62 -14.89 7.93 0.36
N LEU A 63 -13.61 7.63 0.42
CA LEU A 63 -12.63 7.91 -0.63
C LEU A 63 -12.13 6.57 -1.17
N ALA A 64 -12.79 6.09 -2.22
CA ALA A 64 -12.58 4.76 -2.81
C ALA A 64 -11.73 4.79 -4.09
N GLY A 65 -11.29 5.93 -4.61
CA GLY A 65 -10.45 5.95 -5.80
C GLY A 65 -9.00 5.53 -5.54
N ARG A 66 -8.76 4.37 -4.92
CA ARG A 66 -7.44 3.95 -4.43
C ARG A 66 -7.08 2.57 -4.96
N PHE A 67 -6.05 2.54 -5.80
CA PHE A 67 -5.64 1.36 -6.55
C PHE A 67 -4.14 1.17 -6.40
N LEU A 68 -3.67 -0.06 -6.30
CA LEU A 68 -2.25 -0.38 -6.31
C LEU A 68 -2.02 -1.70 -7.04
N ILE A 69 -1.12 -1.69 -8.01
CA ILE A 69 -0.62 -2.91 -8.66
C ILE A 69 0.71 -3.30 -8.04
N PHE A 70 0.89 -4.59 -7.76
CA PHE A 70 2.16 -5.13 -7.28
C PHE A 70 2.50 -6.42 -8.02
N ARG A 71 3.79 -6.71 -8.14
CA ARG A 71 4.28 -7.94 -8.78
C ARG A 71 5.13 -8.72 -7.80
N ASP A 72 4.73 -9.97 -7.54
CA ASP A 72 5.43 -10.88 -6.63
C ASP A 72 6.63 -11.61 -7.29
N GLN A 73 7.17 -11.08 -8.39
CA GLN A 73 8.29 -11.71 -9.07
C GLN A 73 9.61 -11.16 -8.53
N GLU A 74 10.25 -11.94 -7.66
CA GLU A 74 11.59 -11.64 -7.15
C GLU A 74 12.56 -11.39 -8.31
N ASN A 75 13.39 -10.36 -8.17
CA ASN A 75 14.50 -10.02 -9.07
C ASN A 75 14.11 -9.52 -10.47
N VAL A 76 12.84 -9.18 -10.73
CA VAL A 76 12.39 -8.53 -11.99
C VAL A 76 11.73 -7.17 -11.70
N TRP A 77 12.34 -6.39 -10.80
CA TRP A 77 11.77 -5.11 -10.34
C TRP A 77 11.98 -3.94 -11.32
N SER A 78 12.98 -4.01 -12.20
CA SER A 78 13.34 -2.91 -13.10
C SER A 78 12.25 -2.59 -14.14
N ARG A 79 11.59 -3.62 -14.70
CA ARG A 79 10.48 -3.42 -15.65
C ARG A 79 9.26 -2.76 -14.99
N PRO A 80 8.76 -3.24 -13.83
CA PRO A 80 7.71 -2.54 -13.08
C PRO A 80 8.10 -1.10 -12.73
N LEU A 81 9.35 -0.84 -12.36
CA LEU A 81 9.81 0.53 -12.11
C LEU A 81 9.73 1.40 -13.37
N ALA A 82 10.23 0.93 -14.51
CA ALA A 82 10.16 1.67 -15.77
C ALA A 82 8.71 2.00 -16.13
N GLN A 83 7.79 1.04 -16.01
CA GLN A 83 6.36 1.26 -16.24
C GLN A 83 5.75 2.28 -15.26
N ALA A 84 6.18 2.27 -13.99
CA ALA A 84 5.74 3.24 -13.00
C ALA A 84 6.19 4.67 -13.36
N LEU A 85 7.42 4.82 -13.82
CA LEU A 85 7.99 6.10 -14.25
C LEU A 85 7.33 6.62 -15.53
N GLU A 86 7.12 5.75 -16.52
CA GLU A 86 6.37 6.09 -17.74
C GLU A 86 4.94 6.54 -17.43
N PHE A 87 4.27 5.87 -16.48
CA PHE A 87 2.95 6.29 -16.02
C PHE A 87 3.00 7.67 -15.35
N LEU A 88 4.01 7.93 -14.53
CA LEU A 88 4.21 9.23 -13.89
C LEU A 88 4.46 10.34 -14.94
N ASP A 89 5.24 10.04 -15.99
CA ASP A 89 5.48 10.96 -17.12
C ASP A 89 4.17 11.34 -17.81
N LEU A 90 3.32 10.36 -18.10
CA LEU A 90 2.01 10.61 -18.71
C LEU A 90 1.11 11.47 -17.82
N VAL A 91 1.12 11.23 -16.50
CA VAL A 91 0.35 12.03 -15.53
C VAL A 91 0.84 13.49 -15.50
N GLU A 92 2.14 13.70 -15.54
CA GLU A 92 2.76 15.04 -15.50
C GLU A 92 2.47 15.88 -16.74
N THR A 93 2.15 15.26 -17.89
CA THR A 93 1.76 16.02 -19.10
C THR A 93 0.44 16.78 -18.97
N ARG A 94 -0.36 16.50 -17.93
CA ARG A 94 -1.67 17.13 -17.73
C ARG A 94 -1.53 18.55 -17.20
N VAL A 95 -2.16 19.51 -17.90
CA VAL A 95 -2.29 20.89 -17.42
C VAL A 95 -2.90 20.93 -16.01
N GLY A 96 -2.24 21.64 -15.09
CA GLY A 96 -2.66 21.76 -13.69
C GLY A 96 -2.19 20.64 -12.78
N VAL A 97 -1.31 19.75 -13.27
CA VAL A 97 -0.57 18.77 -12.47
C VAL A 97 0.89 19.20 -12.36
N GLU A 98 1.42 19.18 -11.15
CA GLU A 98 2.84 19.36 -10.85
C GLU A 98 3.31 18.17 -10.01
N ILE A 99 4.41 17.53 -10.41
CA ILE A 99 4.97 16.34 -9.74
C ILE A 99 6.39 16.66 -9.28
N ASN A 100 6.64 16.51 -7.98
CA ASN A 100 8.00 16.55 -7.43
C ASN A 100 8.55 15.13 -7.28
N ARG A 101 9.58 14.79 -8.06
CA ARG A 101 10.21 13.46 -8.08
C ARG A 101 11.51 13.37 -7.28
N ASP A 102 11.98 14.46 -6.71
CA ASP A 102 13.33 14.62 -6.18
C ASP A 102 13.72 13.50 -5.22
N SER A 103 12.83 13.14 -4.29
CA SER A 103 13.11 12.09 -3.31
C SER A 103 13.26 10.71 -3.96
N LEU A 104 12.43 10.37 -4.94
CA LEU A 104 12.57 9.10 -5.66
C LEU A 104 13.84 9.09 -6.51
N GLU A 105 14.12 10.19 -7.22
CA GLU A 105 15.31 10.30 -8.05
C GLU A 105 16.60 10.18 -7.24
N GLN A 106 16.69 10.86 -6.08
CA GLN A 106 17.82 10.74 -5.17
C GLN A 106 17.95 9.32 -4.61
N PHE A 107 16.84 8.68 -4.26
CA PHE A 107 16.85 7.29 -3.78
C PHE A 107 17.37 6.33 -4.86
N LEU A 108 16.85 6.44 -6.09
CA LEU A 108 17.25 5.58 -7.20
C LEU A 108 18.69 5.86 -7.62
N ALA A 109 19.13 7.11 -7.69
CA ALA A 109 20.51 7.46 -8.00
C ALA A 109 21.52 6.79 -7.04
N ALA A 110 21.15 6.63 -5.77
CA ALA A 110 21.96 5.94 -4.77
C ALA A 110 21.87 4.41 -4.84
N HIS A 111 20.70 3.84 -5.18
CA HIS A 111 20.40 2.42 -4.90
C HIS A 111 19.91 1.58 -6.08
N ILE A 112 19.79 2.13 -7.29
CA ILE A 112 19.28 1.40 -8.47
C ILE A 112 20.11 0.15 -8.79
N THR A 113 21.42 0.16 -8.49
CA THR A 113 22.33 -0.99 -8.68
C THR A 113 22.59 -1.80 -7.41
N SER A 114 21.87 -1.55 -6.32
CA SER A 114 22.14 -2.18 -5.01
C SER A 114 21.96 -3.70 -4.99
N GLY A 115 21.14 -4.25 -5.89
CA GLY A 115 20.71 -5.64 -5.86
C GLY A 115 19.79 -5.98 -4.67
N LYS A 116 19.31 -4.96 -3.94
CA LYS A 116 18.49 -5.13 -2.73
C LYS A 116 17.05 -4.64 -2.86
N ILE A 117 16.66 -4.19 -4.05
CA ILE A 117 15.26 -3.93 -4.38
C ILE A 117 14.61 -5.27 -4.75
N SER A 118 13.54 -5.64 -4.04
CA SER A 118 12.84 -6.92 -4.25
C SER A 118 11.66 -6.80 -5.19
N GLY A 119 11.06 -5.61 -5.31
CA GLY A 119 9.88 -5.38 -6.14
C GLY A 119 9.46 -3.92 -6.16
N VAL A 120 8.58 -3.58 -7.09
CA VAL A 120 7.97 -2.25 -7.19
C VAL A 120 6.46 -2.40 -7.36
N SER A 121 5.72 -1.52 -6.69
CA SER A 121 4.28 -1.35 -6.87
C SER A 121 3.98 0.08 -7.31
N THR A 122 2.86 0.25 -8.02
CA THR A 122 2.43 1.53 -8.58
C THR A 122 0.94 1.69 -8.36
N GLY A 123 0.50 2.88 -7.98
CA GLY A 123 -0.88 3.09 -7.58
C GLY A 123 -1.37 4.52 -7.72
N LEU A 124 -2.64 4.68 -7.36
CA LEU A 124 -3.36 5.93 -7.32
C LEU A 124 -4.08 6.10 -5.97
N ASP A 125 -4.20 7.34 -5.53
CA ASP A 125 -5.09 7.77 -4.47
C ASP A 125 -5.83 9.02 -4.94
N LEU A 126 -7.03 8.82 -5.48
CA LEU A 126 -7.84 9.88 -6.08
C LEU A 126 -8.68 10.60 -5.03
N ARG A 127 -8.74 11.92 -5.16
CA ARG A 127 -9.50 12.83 -4.30
C ARG A 127 -10.50 13.63 -5.14
N PRO A 128 -11.55 14.19 -4.50
CA PRO A 128 -12.50 15.07 -5.19
C PRO A 128 -11.84 16.28 -5.87
N GLU A 129 -10.81 16.84 -5.24
CA GLU A 129 -9.99 17.89 -5.85
C GLU A 129 -8.72 17.28 -6.44
N LEU A 130 -8.53 17.43 -7.76
CA LEU A 130 -7.42 16.83 -8.50
C LEU A 130 -6.05 17.07 -7.86
N LYS A 131 -5.78 18.29 -7.40
CA LYS A 131 -4.51 18.68 -6.76
C LYS A 131 -4.16 17.87 -5.50
N ASN A 132 -5.16 17.23 -4.86
CA ASN A 132 -4.99 16.40 -3.68
C ASN A 132 -4.86 14.91 -4.02
N SER A 133 -5.11 14.52 -5.28
CA SER A 133 -4.85 13.17 -5.78
C SER A 133 -3.34 12.93 -5.88
N SER A 134 -2.94 11.66 -5.79
CA SER A 134 -1.55 11.28 -5.92
C SER A 134 -1.33 9.99 -6.72
N VAL A 135 -0.16 9.90 -7.34
CA VAL A 135 0.45 8.62 -7.74
C VAL A 135 1.25 8.08 -6.56
N LYS A 136 1.22 6.76 -6.37
CA LYS A 136 1.96 6.06 -5.32
C LYS A 136 2.95 5.11 -5.97
N ILE A 137 4.22 5.13 -5.54
CA ILE A 137 5.21 4.11 -5.89
C ILE A 137 5.76 3.54 -4.60
N HIS A 138 5.67 2.23 -4.41
CA HIS A 138 6.36 1.58 -3.30
C HIS A 138 7.47 0.66 -3.79
N VAL A 139 8.64 0.81 -3.19
CA VAL A 139 9.84 0.00 -3.43
C VAL A 139 9.96 -1.03 -2.30
N GLY A 140 9.75 -2.30 -2.63
CA GLY A 140 10.01 -3.41 -1.73
C GLY A 140 11.52 -3.65 -1.60
N ILE A 141 11.98 -3.94 -0.39
CA ILE A 141 13.40 -4.15 -0.10
C ILE A 141 13.70 -5.52 0.51
N CYS A 142 14.81 -6.10 0.06
CA CYS A 142 15.39 -7.33 0.58
C CYS A 142 15.80 -7.19 2.06
N LYS A 143 16.13 -8.31 2.69
CA LYS A 143 16.78 -8.29 4.01
C LYS A 143 18.16 -7.60 3.93
N ASN A 144 18.64 -7.07 5.06
CA ASN A 144 19.94 -6.39 5.17
C ASN A 144 20.09 -5.18 4.24
N SER A 145 19.01 -4.45 4.00
CA SER A 145 18.93 -3.24 3.15
C SER A 145 19.01 -1.95 3.97
N GLU A 146 19.80 -1.99 5.03
CA GLU A 146 19.93 -0.95 6.05
C GLU A 146 20.36 0.41 5.46
N GLU A 147 21.15 0.40 4.40
CA GLU A 147 21.58 1.59 3.69
C GLU A 147 20.47 2.24 2.84
N LEU A 148 19.57 1.43 2.26
CA LEU A 148 18.37 1.93 1.58
C LEU A 148 17.47 2.64 2.60
N VAL A 149 17.27 2.02 3.78
CA VAL A 149 16.46 2.61 4.85
C VAL A 149 17.05 3.91 5.38
N ARG A 150 18.38 4.00 5.58
CA ARG A 150 19.04 5.26 5.99
C ARG A 150 18.80 6.38 4.98
N THR A 151 18.87 6.05 3.70
CA THR A 151 18.62 7.02 2.63
C THR A 151 17.17 7.48 2.65
N ALA A 152 16.22 6.56 2.79
CA ALA A 152 14.80 6.90 2.91
C ALA A 152 14.49 7.75 4.15
N ILE A 153 15.10 7.48 5.31
CA ILE A 153 14.97 8.32 6.52
C ILE A 153 15.49 9.74 6.25
N ALA A 154 16.64 9.86 5.58
CA ALA A 154 17.22 11.16 5.25
C ALA A 154 16.34 11.95 4.27
N LEU A 155 15.76 11.28 3.26
CA LEU A 155 14.87 11.89 2.26
C LEU A 155 13.51 12.27 2.85
N ASP A 156 12.96 11.43 3.72
CA ASP A 156 11.78 11.77 4.50
C ASP A 156 12.04 13.03 5.33
N GLY A 157 13.21 13.12 5.98
CA GLY A 157 13.60 14.30 6.77
C GLY A 157 12.86 14.40 8.12
N GLY A 158 12.20 13.33 8.55
CA GLY A 158 11.59 13.22 9.86
C GLY A 158 12.63 13.02 10.98
N HIS A 159 12.27 13.48 12.18
CA HIS A 159 13.06 13.30 13.39
C HIS A 159 12.46 12.18 14.23
N TYR A 160 13.04 10.98 14.13
CA TYR A 160 12.55 9.79 14.82
C TYR A 160 13.34 9.49 16.10
N PRO A 161 12.70 8.96 17.15
CA PRO A 161 13.42 8.44 18.32
C PRO A 161 14.44 7.38 17.92
N VAL A 162 15.60 7.35 18.59
CA VAL A 162 16.69 6.40 18.29
C VAL A 162 16.20 4.95 18.29
N GLU A 163 15.33 4.59 19.24
CA GLU A 163 14.75 3.24 19.32
C GLU A 163 13.92 2.89 18.07
N LEU A 164 13.11 3.84 17.56
CA LEU A 164 12.33 3.65 16.33
C LEU A 164 13.25 3.54 15.11
N VAL A 165 14.28 4.39 15.01
CA VAL A 165 15.27 4.31 13.92
C VAL A 165 15.88 2.92 13.88
N GLN A 166 16.34 2.37 15.01
CA GLN A 166 16.89 1.02 15.06
C GLN A 166 15.90 -0.04 14.57
N SER A 167 14.62 0.08 14.95
CA SER A 167 13.58 -0.82 14.46
C SER A 167 13.36 -0.70 12.95
N LEU A 168 13.26 0.51 12.40
CA LEU A 168 13.09 0.73 10.96
C LEU A 168 14.26 0.16 10.16
N LEU A 169 15.50 0.39 10.61
CA LEU A 169 16.70 -0.14 9.95
C LEU A 169 16.67 -1.66 9.77
N LYS A 170 16.08 -2.39 10.73
CA LYS A 170 16.03 -3.86 10.71
C LYS A 170 14.77 -4.41 10.05
N ASP A 171 13.65 -3.72 10.20
CA ASP A 171 12.33 -4.29 9.94
C ASP A 171 11.52 -3.57 8.86
N THR A 172 12.04 -2.50 8.24
CA THR A 172 11.42 -1.94 7.02
C THR A 172 11.41 -2.98 5.90
N ILE A 173 10.24 -3.16 5.28
CA ILE A 173 10.02 -4.05 4.13
C ILE A 173 9.74 -3.31 2.85
N THR A 174 9.24 -2.08 2.96
CA THR A 174 8.79 -1.27 1.84
C THR A 174 9.04 0.20 2.13
N ILE A 175 9.46 0.95 1.11
CA ILE A 175 9.59 2.41 1.14
C ILE A 175 8.58 2.97 0.12
N GLY A 176 7.67 3.83 0.58
CA GLY A 176 6.68 4.49 -0.23
C GLY A 176 7.08 5.90 -0.64
N PHE A 177 6.68 6.27 -1.85
CA PHE A 177 6.78 7.60 -2.40
C PHE A 177 5.40 8.00 -2.92
N ASP A 178 4.84 9.05 -2.34
CA ASP A 178 3.56 9.63 -2.76
C ASP A 178 3.82 10.93 -3.52
N PHE A 179 3.26 11.04 -4.72
CA PHE A 179 3.43 12.18 -5.63
C PHE A 179 2.08 12.88 -5.80
N PHE A 180 1.83 13.90 -5.00
CA PHE A 180 0.60 14.69 -5.10
C PHE A 180 0.66 15.63 -6.30
N PHE A 181 -0.48 15.86 -6.95
CA PHE A 181 -0.56 16.64 -8.19
C PHE A 181 -0.38 18.16 -8.01
N ASN A 182 -0.06 18.59 -6.79
CA ASN A 182 0.23 19.98 -6.43
C ASN A 182 1.72 20.23 -6.16
N GLY A 183 2.61 19.35 -6.62
CA GLY A 183 4.05 19.45 -6.42
C GLY A 183 4.53 18.97 -5.05
N ARG A 184 3.65 18.54 -4.15
CA ARG A 184 4.06 17.94 -2.87
C ARG A 184 4.43 16.47 -3.07
N SER A 185 5.51 16.04 -2.43
CA SER A 185 5.89 14.63 -2.33
C SER A 185 6.13 14.21 -0.89
N GLU A 186 5.88 12.94 -0.59
CA GLU A 186 6.06 12.34 0.73
C GLU A 186 6.81 11.01 0.61
N VAL A 187 7.65 10.73 1.61
CA VAL A 187 8.34 9.44 1.76
C VAL A 187 7.78 8.76 2.99
N GLU A 188 7.45 7.47 2.90
CA GLU A 188 6.94 6.69 4.03
C GLU A 188 7.73 5.38 4.17
N LEU A 189 8.15 5.07 5.39
CA LEU A 189 8.83 3.81 5.73
C LEU A 189 7.83 2.84 6.33
N TYR A 190 7.62 1.70 5.68
CA TYR A 190 6.75 0.65 6.18
C TYR A 190 7.55 -0.43 6.89
N GLY A 191 7.56 -0.34 8.22
CA GLY A 191 8.07 -1.38 9.09
C GLY A 191 7.09 -2.54 9.18
N TYR A 192 7.59 -3.77 9.14
CA TYR A 192 6.79 -4.98 9.38
C TYR A 192 7.03 -5.48 10.82
N ALA A 193 5.98 -5.96 11.49
CA ALA A 193 6.05 -6.61 12.79
C ALA A 193 5.40 -8.00 12.72
N SER A 194 6.10 -9.02 13.23
CA SER A 194 5.59 -10.39 13.20
C SER A 194 4.38 -10.54 14.12
N GLY A 195 3.25 -10.98 13.58
CA GLY A 195 2.10 -11.44 14.38
C GLY A 195 2.43 -12.75 15.11
N LYS A 196 1.67 -13.11 16.16
CA LYS A 196 1.89 -14.39 16.87
C LYS A 196 1.62 -15.62 15.99
N LYS A 197 0.73 -15.49 15.01
CA LYS A 197 0.42 -16.56 14.05
C LYS A 197 1.53 -16.78 13.02
N GLU A 198 2.35 -15.76 12.76
CA GLU A 198 3.41 -15.81 11.76
C GLU A 198 4.77 -16.03 12.44
N GLN A 199 5.23 -17.28 12.49
CA GLN A 199 6.61 -17.57 12.87
C GLN A 199 7.54 -17.28 11.69
N LEU A 200 7.88 -16.01 11.50
CA LEU A 200 8.81 -15.65 10.43
C LEU A 200 10.18 -16.28 10.66
N HIS A 201 10.65 -17.00 9.65
CA HIS A 201 12.04 -17.45 9.59
C HIS A 201 12.98 -16.24 9.67
N ASN A 202 13.91 -16.27 10.63
CA ASN A 202 15.07 -15.36 10.76
C ASN A 202 14.85 -14.00 11.46
N ASN A 203 13.92 -13.89 12.42
CA ASN A 203 13.78 -12.74 13.33
C ASN A 203 13.40 -11.37 12.71
N ARG A 204 13.05 -11.28 11.41
CA ARG A 204 12.55 -10.03 10.81
C ARG A 204 11.20 -9.66 11.44
N GLY A 205 11.02 -8.40 11.78
CA GLY A 205 9.85 -7.85 12.46
C GLY A 205 9.92 -7.87 13.99
N LYS A 206 10.98 -8.45 14.58
CA LYS A 206 11.14 -8.53 16.04
C LYS A 206 11.42 -7.18 16.69
N TYR A 207 12.19 -6.30 16.04
CA TYR A 207 12.57 -5.01 16.59
C TYR A 207 11.39 -4.05 16.59
N LEU A 208 10.65 -3.99 15.48
CA LEU A 208 9.44 -3.20 15.40
C LEU A 208 8.38 -3.74 16.35
N ARG A 209 8.21 -5.06 16.44
CA ARG A 209 7.30 -5.68 17.42
C ARG A 209 7.64 -5.25 18.85
N TYR A 210 8.92 -5.32 19.25
CA TYR A 210 9.37 -4.90 20.58
C TYR A 210 9.09 -3.41 20.82
N TYR A 211 9.46 -2.56 19.86
CA TYR A 211 9.17 -1.12 19.92
C TYR A 211 7.67 -0.88 20.10
N MET A 212 6.84 -1.58 19.33
CA MET A 212 5.39 -1.43 19.38
C MET A 212 4.80 -1.88 20.73
N GLN A 213 5.24 -3.02 21.27
CA GLN A 213 4.78 -3.52 22.58
C GLN A 213 5.08 -2.57 23.73
N LYS A 214 6.16 -1.79 23.61
CA LYS A 214 6.60 -0.82 24.63
C LYS A 214 5.92 0.54 24.50
N ASN A 215 5.60 0.97 23.27
CA ASN A 215 5.23 2.37 23.00
C ASN A 215 3.75 2.56 22.61
N PHE A 216 2.99 1.50 22.33
CA PHE A 216 1.58 1.58 21.97
C PHE A 216 0.66 1.02 23.06
N SER A 217 -0.63 1.31 22.94
CA SER A 217 -1.68 0.94 23.88
C SER A 217 -1.86 -0.57 24.01
N GLN A 218 -2.49 -0.99 25.11
CA GLN A 218 -2.83 -2.40 25.32
C GLN A 218 -3.79 -2.93 24.27
N LYS A 219 -4.69 -2.08 23.74
CA LYS A 219 -5.60 -2.45 22.65
C LYS A 219 -4.83 -2.74 21.37
N PHE A 220 -3.83 -1.93 21.05
CA PHE A 220 -2.91 -2.22 19.96
C PHE A 220 -2.17 -3.56 20.17
N VAL A 221 -1.59 -3.77 21.35
CA VAL A 221 -0.82 -5.00 21.65
C VAL A 221 -1.67 -6.26 21.54
N PHE A 222 -2.95 -6.19 21.90
CA PHE A 222 -3.89 -7.28 21.69
C PHE A 222 -4.12 -7.59 20.19
N LEU A 223 -4.25 -6.54 19.36
CA LEU A 223 -4.41 -6.70 17.91
C LEU A 223 -3.14 -7.21 17.23
N LEU A 224 -1.97 -6.80 17.72
CA LEU A 224 -0.65 -7.27 17.26
C LEU A 224 -0.50 -8.81 17.36
N ASP A 225 -1.21 -9.43 18.30
CA ASP A 225 -1.22 -10.88 18.49
C ASP A 225 -2.31 -11.60 17.69
N SER A 226 -3.28 -10.84 17.20
CA SER A 226 -4.49 -11.37 16.57
C SER A 226 -4.42 -11.38 15.04
N ALA A 227 -3.78 -10.38 14.46
CA ALA A 227 -3.59 -10.26 13.02
C ALA A 227 -2.48 -11.20 12.49
N GLU A 228 -2.66 -11.67 11.26
CA GLU A 228 -1.68 -12.48 10.52
C GLU A 228 -0.46 -11.64 10.16
N HIS A 229 -0.68 -10.41 9.70
CA HIS A 229 0.38 -9.47 9.34
C HIS A 229 0.19 -8.13 10.06
N VAL A 230 1.27 -7.55 10.56
CA VAL A 230 1.23 -6.20 11.11
C VAL A 230 2.30 -5.34 10.45
N MET A 231 1.90 -4.15 10.03
CA MET A 231 2.82 -3.14 9.50
C MET A 231 2.52 -1.78 10.14
N ALA A 232 3.51 -0.89 10.14
CA ALA A 232 3.30 0.51 10.45
C ALA A 232 4.04 1.41 9.47
N GLY A 233 3.33 2.42 8.99
CA GLY A 233 3.84 3.46 8.10
C GLY A 233 4.29 4.68 8.91
N PHE A 234 5.56 5.05 8.78
CA PHE A 234 6.19 6.20 9.43
C PHE A 234 6.66 7.19 8.39
N SER A 235 6.28 8.46 8.55
CA SER A 235 6.67 9.57 7.68
C SER A 235 6.64 10.86 8.49
N LYS A 236 7.43 11.87 8.11
CA LYS A 236 7.30 13.23 8.67
C LYS A 236 5.90 13.82 8.44
N ALA A 237 5.19 13.36 7.41
CA ALA A 237 3.86 13.82 7.06
C ALA A 237 2.78 13.28 8.02
N ASN A 238 3.10 12.20 8.73
CA ASN A 238 2.18 11.54 9.65
C ASN A 238 2.45 12.02 11.08
N VAL A 239 1.50 12.75 11.67
CA VAL A 239 1.57 13.11 13.11
C VAL A 239 1.61 11.85 14.00
N SER A 240 0.89 10.81 13.58
CA SER A 240 0.89 9.49 14.21
C SER A 240 1.03 8.42 13.11
N PRO A 241 1.77 7.33 13.34
CA PRO A 241 1.91 6.29 12.33
C PRO A 241 0.56 5.65 11.99
N THR A 242 0.38 5.29 10.71
CA THR A 242 -0.75 4.43 10.32
C THR A 242 -0.36 2.98 10.62
N LEU A 243 -1.21 2.27 11.36
CA LEU A 243 -1.04 0.88 11.78
C LEU A 243 -1.91 0.00 10.90
N TYR A 244 -1.34 -1.03 10.31
CA TYR A 244 -1.98 -1.91 9.35
C TYR A 244 -2.07 -3.31 9.94
N PHE A 245 -3.29 -3.84 10.04
CA PHE A 245 -3.59 -5.18 10.53
C PHE A 245 -4.13 -6.03 9.38
N GLY A 246 -3.36 -7.02 8.95
CA GLY A 246 -3.66 -7.90 7.82
C GLY A 246 -4.34 -9.19 8.26
N PHE A 247 -5.37 -9.58 7.51
CA PHE A 247 -6.18 -10.78 7.72
C PHE A 247 -6.37 -11.56 6.42
N GLU A 248 -6.03 -12.85 6.43
CA GLU A 248 -6.22 -13.75 5.29
C GLU A 248 -7.70 -14.11 5.08
N ASP A 249 -8.45 -14.32 6.16
CA ASP A 249 -9.92 -14.41 6.13
C ASP A 249 -10.51 -13.06 6.53
N ILE A 250 -11.20 -12.40 5.60
CA ILE A 250 -11.84 -11.11 5.85
C ILE A 250 -12.84 -11.18 7.01
N LYS A 251 -13.46 -12.33 7.26
CA LYS A 251 -14.43 -12.50 8.36
C LYS A 251 -13.81 -12.29 9.74
N ASP A 252 -12.49 -12.44 9.86
CA ASP A 252 -11.78 -12.23 11.13
C ASP A 252 -11.74 -10.76 11.53
N ILE A 253 -11.82 -9.82 10.58
CA ILE A 253 -11.82 -8.38 10.86
C ILE A 253 -12.90 -7.99 11.88
N LYS A 254 -14.12 -8.54 11.74
CA LYS A 254 -15.26 -8.21 12.61
C LYS A 254 -15.14 -8.73 14.04
N LYS A 255 -14.19 -9.62 14.31
CA LYS A 255 -13.87 -10.05 15.69
C LYS A 255 -13.15 -8.95 16.47
N TYR A 256 -12.52 -8.02 15.77
CA TYR A 256 -11.56 -7.06 16.33
C TYR A 256 -11.94 -5.59 16.11
N PHE A 257 -12.69 -5.30 15.05
CA PHE A 257 -13.05 -3.93 14.67
C PHE A 257 -14.56 -3.74 14.58
N LEU A 258 -15.05 -2.68 15.21
CA LEU A 258 -16.39 -2.16 14.99
C LEU A 258 -16.28 -0.95 14.07
N PHE A 259 -16.94 -1.02 12.91
CA PHE A 259 -16.92 0.06 11.92
C PHE A 259 -18.17 0.93 12.03
N ASN A 260 -18.10 2.13 11.46
CA ASN A 260 -19.29 2.91 11.11
C ASN A 260 -19.99 2.31 9.88
N SER A 261 -21.12 2.91 9.48
CA SER A 261 -21.96 2.41 8.38
C SER A 261 -21.22 2.33 7.03
N LEU A 262 -20.28 3.24 6.77
CA LEU A 262 -19.46 3.18 5.55
C LEU A 262 -18.47 2.01 5.59
N GLY A 263 -17.83 1.78 6.73
CA GLY A 263 -16.97 0.61 6.88
C GLY A 263 -17.74 -0.71 6.79
N ASP A 264 -18.96 -0.75 7.31
CA ASP A 264 -19.86 -1.91 7.15
C ASP A 264 -20.17 -2.17 5.67
N ARG A 265 -20.55 -1.13 4.91
CA ARG A 265 -20.78 -1.23 3.46
C ARG A 265 -19.54 -1.78 2.74
N VAL A 266 -18.34 -1.28 3.06
CA VAL A 266 -17.10 -1.75 2.42
C VAL A 266 -16.79 -3.20 2.81
N TYR A 267 -16.93 -3.54 4.08
CA TYR A 267 -16.70 -4.89 4.60
C TYR A 267 -17.64 -5.92 3.94
N GLU A 268 -18.94 -5.62 3.87
CA GLU A 268 -19.95 -6.49 3.26
C GLU A 268 -19.68 -6.70 1.77
N PHE A 269 -19.34 -5.63 1.04
CA PHE A 269 -18.93 -5.72 -0.36
C PHE A 269 -17.73 -6.65 -0.52
N CYS A 270 -16.70 -6.51 0.32
CA CYS A 270 -15.52 -7.35 0.22
C CYS A 270 -15.84 -8.81 0.54
N GLN A 271 -16.68 -9.07 1.55
CA GLN A 271 -17.13 -10.43 1.88
C GLN A 271 -17.89 -11.10 0.73
N SER A 272 -18.61 -10.33 -0.09
CA SER A 272 -19.30 -10.86 -1.27
C SER A 272 -18.39 -11.08 -2.47
N GLN A 273 -17.15 -10.58 -2.46
CA GLN A 273 -16.20 -10.80 -3.54
C GLN A 273 -15.51 -12.15 -3.38
N ASN A 274 -15.48 -12.92 -4.46
CA ASN A 274 -14.67 -14.14 -4.52
C ASN A 274 -13.18 -13.80 -4.67
N SER A 275 -12.32 -14.66 -4.12
CA SER A 275 -10.87 -14.64 -4.36
C SER A 275 -10.09 -13.44 -3.79
N ILE A 276 -10.62 -12.78 -2.75
CA ILE A 276 -9.80 -11.91 -1.89
C ILE A 276 -8.87 -12.82 -1.07
N LEU A 277 -7.56 -12.55 -1.15
CA LEU A 277 -6.54 -13.37 -0.48
C LEU A 277 -6.06 -12.76 0.83
N LEU A 278 -6.14 -11.44 0.94
CA LEU A 278 -5.61 -10.69 2.06
C LEU A 278 -6.30 -9.34 2.12
N SER A 279 -6.73 -8.97 3.33
CA SER A 279 -7.32 -7.67 3.62
C SER A 279 -6.54 -6.98 4.74
N PHE A 280 -6.41 -5.66 4.69
CA PHE A 280 -5.82 -4.88 5.78
C PHE A 280 -6.80 -3.85 6.32
N VAL A 281 -6.77 -3.63 7.64
CA VAL A 281 -7.35 -2.43 8.27
C VAL A 281 -6.20 -1.49 8.64
N GLY A 282 -6.18 -0.31 8.04
CA GLY A 282 -5.21 0.76 8.30
C GLY A 282 -5.81 1.85 9.18
N VAL A 283 -5.29 2.07 10.37
CA VAL A 283 -5.88 2.95 11.38
C VAL A 283 -4.78 3.54 12.27
N ASN A 284 -4.99 4.73 12.85
CA ASN A 284 -4.04 5.28 13.83
C ASN A 284 -4.41 4.82 15.25
N GLU A 285 -3.50 5.01 16.20
CA GLU A 285 -3.73 4.57 17.58
C GLU A 285 -4.90 5.29 18.26
N GLN A 286 -5.05 6.60 18.03
CA GLN A 286 -6.14 7.38 18.60
C GLN A 286 -7.51 6.83 18.20
N GLU A 287 -7.67 6.46 16.93
CA GLU A 287 -8.90 5.89 16.40
C GLU A 287 -9.14 4.46 16.92
N LEU A 288 -8.07 3.69 17.17
CA LEU A 288 -8.21 2.38 17.82
C LEU A 288 -8.84 2.50 19.20
N GLU A 289 -8.56 3.54 19.97
CA GLU A 289 -9.14 3.71 21.31
C GLU A 289 -10.65 4.03 21.30
N SER A 290 -11.19 4.42 20.15
CA SER A 290 -12.63 4.60 19.98
C SER A 290 -13.39 3.27 20.10
N ASN A 291 -14.65 3.35 20.53
CA ASN A 291 -15.56 2.20 20.55
C ASN A 291 -15.90 1.70 19.13
N ARG A 292 -15.88 2.62 18.16
CA ARG A 292 -16.19 2.41 16.76
C ARG A 292 -15.24 3.24 15.92
N LEU A 293 -14.74 2.67 14.83
CA LEU A 293 -13.87 3.37 13.90
C LEU A 293 -14.67 4.30 12.98
N GLU A 294 -14.24 5.55 12.93
CA GLU A 294 -14.73 6.61 12.05
C GLU A 294 -13.66 7.03 11.02
N ASN A 295 -12.37 6.93 11.33
CA ASN A 295 -11.26 7.31 10.44
C ASN A 295 -10.27 6.17 10.19
N PHE A 296 -10.47 5.42 9.12
CA PHE A 296 -9.69 4.21 8.85
C PHE A 296 -9.61 3.91 7.36
N ARG A 297 -8.88 2.86 7.02
CA ARG A 297 -8.70 2.38 5.65
C ARG A 297 -8.95 0.88 5.63
N ILE A 298 -9.69 0.40 4.63
CA ILE A 298 -9.84 -1.04 4.34
C ILE A 298 -9.17 -1.29 3.00
N TYR A 299 -8.21 -2.20 2.98
CA TYR A 299 -7.53 -2.67 1.77
C TYR A 299 -7.92 -4.12 1.53
N TYR A 300 -8.03 -4.52 0.27
CA TYR A 300 -8.25 -5.91 -0.08
C TYR A 300 -7.57 -6.25 -1.41
N ARG A 301 -7.01 -7.46 -1.46
CA ARG A 301 -6.10 -7.89 -2.53
C ARG A 301 -6.62 -9.10 -3.27
N ARG A 302 -6.45 -9.09 -4.58
CA ARG A 302 -6.62 -10.27 -5.44
C ARG A 302 -5.36 -10.49 -6.26
N LYS A 303 -4.94 -11.75 -6.37
CA LYS A 303 -3.84 -12.18 -7.25
C LYS A 303 -4.40 -12.76 -8.54
N PHE A 304 -3.76 -12.43 -9.64
CA PHE A 304 -4.08 -12.90 -10.99
C PHE A 304 -2.89 -13.69 -11.52
N THR A 305 -3.07 -14.97 -11.77
CA THR A 305 -2.03 -15.94 -12.19
C THR A 305 -2.46 -16.68 -13.43
#